data_AF-A0A8T8HY63-F1
#
_entry.id   AF-A0A8T8HY63-F1
#
_cell.length_a   1.000
_cell.length_b   1.000
_cell.length_c   1.000
_cell.angle_alpha   90.00
_cell.angle_beta   90.00
_cell.angle_gamma   90.00
#
_symmetry.space_group_name_H-M   'P 1'
#
loop_
_entity.id
_entity.type
_entity.pdbx_description
1 polymer ?
#
loop_
_entity_poly.entity_id
_entity_poly.type
_entity_poly.pdbx_seq_one_letter_code
_entity_poly.pdbx_strand_id
1 'polypeptide(L)'
;GRELPPPGSGDWFEALPALPALAYRAASPLTPQDEREALALVLRCVADSGLAEGSGHWRTLTVTVPDGAATPLHRVTPVGEGFIAASHEQWRPREGNRYGGVQFTRTPGAFEVPPGWRVVSAHELRAPFGRERADRFLAALAERGPAPWVAEAVPALVERTGLGTAEATVLLAGMAGVDRWDAHYLSTAERRLLGLSAAGAKTAKERLRPLDGPFRRRLLAAAVPEDPAELWTTGPDVAAVAEMWVAERGLRRPVPDDVLQDATKLLPLRGAGEYVTGVLDPDRTAWLTQDSDQRLDGTTLRARNPDGFGGSTLRAVPGVLRWLAYRLPAGSPLRSALPVSLALARRRVAHPGFAVDLGGWVQVDSLAGLLGQEPPAEGGAVQPRDWLHVARTHGGYCRVTVRPGLVGPEDRELLAAVVEVTGGRELGQALADLADEGLAAACAVAPAGDPEAYHQVPGAQLVAEVAGELGLAEDAALLYLQLLALPDPTDANVARWTGWKPARLRKARAALAETDLVLTAKRARAGRSLFLPGGWLPLASPHVPLESWKAPMFGFTDHPTGVIAPREPVAALFARAWRRVRDGDAPAYEELRTGGRR
;
A
#
# COMPACT_ATOMS: atom_id res chain seq x y z
N GLY A 1 -0.19 -45.08 -14.55
CA GLY A 1 -0.81 -44.59 -13.31
C GLY A 1 -2.30 -44.90 -13.32
N ARG A 2 -2.95 -44.91 -12.16
CA ARG A 2 -4.42 -45.03 -12.06
C ARG A 2 -5.05 -43.66 -12.32
N GLU A 3 -6.12 -43.60 -13.11
CA GLU A 3 -6.86 -42.34 -13.32
C GLU A 3 -7.70 -41.98 -12.09
N LEU A 4 -7.72 -40.68 -11.79
CA LEU A 4 -8.55 -40.04 -10.78
C LEU A 4 -9.70 -39.34 -11.50
N PRO A 5 -10.90 -39.26 -10.87
CA PRO A 5 -11.95 -38.41 -11.40
C PRO A 5 -11.46 -36.95 -11.43
N PRO A 6 -11.83 -36.18 -12.47
CA PRO A 6 -11.51 -34.76 -12.52
C PRO A 6 -12.18 -34.06 -11.33
N PRO A 7 -11.43 -33.30 -10.51
CA PRO A 7 -11.97 -32.63 -9.34
C PRO A 7 -12.72 -31.36 -9.73
N GLY A 8 -13.70 -30.96 -8.93
CA GLY A 8 -14.35 -29.64 -9.05
C GLY A 8 -13.41 -28.46 -8.73
N SER A 9 -12.37 -28.71 -7.92
CA SER A 9 -11.26 -27.79 -7.64
C SER A 9 -9.96 -28.60 -7.59
N GLY A 10 -9.01 -28.29 -8.48
CA GLY A 10 -7.75 -29.03 -8.61
C GLY A 10 -6.71 -28.71 -7.53
N ASP A 11 -6.86 -27.57 -6.87
CA ASP A 11 -5.89 -26.90 -5.99
C ASP A 11 -6.18 -27.09 -4.49
N TRP A 12 -7.17 -27.90 -4.11
CA TRP A 12 -7.55 -28.15 -2.70
C TRP A 12 -6.37 -28.55 -1.80
N PHE A 13 -5.38 -29.27 -2.34
CA PHE A 13 -4.21 -29.75 -1.61
C PHE A 13 -3.35 -28.61 -1.05
N GLU A 14 -3.44 -27.40 -1.62
CA GLU A 14 -2.70 -26.22 -1.15
C GLU A 14 -3.11 -25.76 0.26
N ALA A 15 -4.27 -26.23 0.75
CA ALA A 15 -4.74 -25.96 2.11
C ALA A 15 -4.16 -26.94 3.15
N LEU A 16 -3.63 -28.10 2.75
CA LEU A 16 -3.15 -29.13 3.67
C LEU A 16 -2.03 -28.67 4.63
N PRO A 17 -1.07 -27.81 4.22
CA PRO A 17 -0.08 -27.27 5.14
C PRO A 17 -0.65 -26.43 6.28
N ALA A 18 -1.90 -25.97 6.16
CA ALA A 18 -2.56 -25.06 7.09
C ALA A 18 -4.01 -25.50 7.35
N LEU A 19 -4.24 -26.80 7.58
CA LEU A 19 -5.57 -27.36 7.85
C LEU A 19 -6.39 -26.63 8.91
N PRO A 20 -5.81 -26.14 10.04
CA PRO A 20 -6.59 -25.38 11.01
C PRO A 20 -7.22 -24.12 10.41
N ALA A 21 -6.65 -23.53 9.36
CA ALA A 21 -7.27 -22.39 8.66
C ALA A 21 -8.65 -22.74 8.08
N LEU A 22 -8.86 -23.97 7.62
CA LEU A 22 -10.16 -24.44 7.14
C LEU A 22 -11.17 -24.53 8.29
N ALA A 23 -10.74 -25.01 9.46
CA ALA A 23 -11.56 -25.05 10.66
C ALA A 23 -11.93 -23.62 11.11
N TYR A 24 -10.96 -22.70 11.13
CA TYR A 24 -11.21 -21.30 11.46
C TYR A 24 -12.22 -20.64 10.52
N ARG A 25 -12.06 -20.86 9.20
CA ARG A 25 -13.02 -20.41 8.19
C ARG A 25 -14.40 -21.06 8.39
N ALA A 26 -14.47 -22.36 8.65
CA ALA A 26 -15.73 -23.05 8.90
C ALA A 26 -16.43 -22.58 10.18
N ALA A 27 -15.68 -22.15 11.21
CA ALA A 27 -16.25 -21.62 12.44
C ALA A 27 -16.80 -20.19 12.26
N SER A 28 -16.16 -19.37 11.42
CA SER A 28 -16.47 -17.94 11.25
C SER A 28 -17.98 -17.68 11.03
N PRO A 29 -18.57 -16.66 11.69
CA PRO A 29 -19.96 -16.29 11.47
C PRO A 29 -20.20 -15.67 10.07
N LEU A 30 -19.14 -15.34 9.33
CA LEU A 30 -19.24 -14.78 7.98
C LEU A 30 -19.26 -15.84 6.88
N THR A 31 -19.03 -17.11 7.22
CA THR A 31 -19.00 -18.19 6.23
C THR A 31 -20.42 -18.63 5.92
N PRO A 32 -20.87 -18.53 4.65
CA PRO A 32 -22.16 -19.07 4.20
C PRO A 32 -22.32 -20.55 4.57
N GLN A 33 -23.57 -20.99 4.73
CA GLN A 33 -23.87 -22.34 5.22
C GLN A 33 -23.36 -23.44 4.26
N ASP A 34 -23.52 -23.26 2.96
CA ASP A 34 -23.03 -24.17 1.92
C ASP A 34 -21.50 -24.25 1.88
N GLU A 35 -20.81 -23.11 1.97
CA GLU A 35 -19.35 -23.06 2.09
C GLU A 35 -18.86 -23.75 3.38
N ARG A 36 -19.57 -23.55 4.50
CA ARG A 36 -19.27 -24.18 5.80
C ARG A 36 -19.40 -25.71 5.75
N GLU A 37 -20.46 -26.21 5.13
CA GLU A 37 -20.67 -27.65 4.94
C GLU A 37 -19.57 -28.27 4.06
N ALA A 38 -19.17 -27.57 3.00
CA ALA A 38 -18.06 -28.02 2.15
C ALA A 38 -16.72 -28.07 2.92
N LEU A 39 -16.42 -27.06 3.73
CA LEU A 39 -15.21 -27.03 4.57
C LEU A 39 -15.22 -28.17 5.61
N ALA A 40 -16.36 -28.40 6.26
CA ALA A 40 -16.53 -29.49 7.21
C ALA A 40 -16.35 -30.87 6.55
N LEU A 41 -16.86 -31.05 5.33
CA LEU A 41 -16.66 -32.27 4.54
C LEU A 41 -15.18 -32.49 4.22
N VAL A 42 -14.47 -31.44 3.77
CA VAL A 42 -13.03 -31.54 3.47
C VAL A 42 -12.24 -31.92 4.73
N LEU A 43 -12.49 -31.27 5.87
CA LEU A 43 -11.84 -31.60 7.13
C LEU A 43 -12.06 -33.06 7.53
N ARG A 44 -13.29 -33.57 7.40
CA ARG A 44 -13.63 -34.96 7.69
C ARG A 44 -12.89 -35.92 6.77
N CYS A 45 -12.91 -35.69 5.46
CA CYS A 45 -12.20 -36.53 4.49
C CYS A 45 -10.68 -36.56 4.71
N VAL A 46 -10.08 -35.41 5.06
CA VAL A 46 -8.64 -35.30 5.33
C VAL A 46 -8.27 -36.03 6.63
N ALA A 47 -9.09 -35.92 7.68
CA ALA A 47 -8.92 -36.69 8.91
C ALA A 47 -9.08 -38.20 8.67
N ASP A 48 -10.12 -38.61 7.94
CA ASP A 48 -10.42 -40.01 7.65
C ASP A 48 -9.34 -40.71 6.80
N SER A 49 -8.65 -39.96 5.96
CA SER A 49 -7.57 -40.47 5.09
C SER A 49 -6.19 -40.52 5.76
N GLY A 50 -6.06 -40.03 7.00
CA GLY A 50 -4.77 -39.95 7.70
C GLY A 50 -3.84 -38.84 7.19
N LEU A 51 -4.34 -37.94 6.34
CA LEU A 51 -3.58 -36.79 5.83
C LEU A 51 -3.32 -35.73 6.92
N ALA A 52 -4.16 -35.70 7.98
CA ALA A 52 -4.06 -34.74 9.07
C ALA A 52 -3.05 -35.10 10.19
N GLU A 53 -2.47 -36.31 10.15
CA GLU A 53 -1.72 -36.90 11.28
C GLU A 53 -0.32 -36.30 11.51
N GLY A 54 0.22 -35.52 10.57
CA GLY A 54 1.56 -34.91 10.74
C GLY A 54 2.73 -35.91 10.77
N SER A 55 2.48 -37.18 10.45
CA SER A 55 3.39 -38.32 10.60
C SER A 55 4.61 -38.30 9.66
N GLY A 56 4.69 -37.34 8.74
CA GLY A 56 5.78 -37.23 7.77
C GLY A 56 5.67 -38.18 6.56
N HIS A 57 4.58 -38.94 6.45
CA HIS A 57 4.29 -39.78 5.29
C HIS A 57 3.78 -39.00 4.08
N TRP A 58 3.28 -37.78 4.30
CA TRP A 58 2.63 -36.98 3.28
C TRP A 58 3.35 -35.66 3.03
N ARG A 59 3.34 -35.21 1.77
CA ARG A 59 3.72 -33.86 1.38
C ARG A 59 2.85 -33.33 0.25
N THR A 60 2.69 -32.01 0.17
CA THR A 60 2.27 -31.37 -1.07
C THR A 60 3.49 -31.14 -1.96
N LEU A 61 3.31 -31.18 -3.28
CA LEU A 61 4.40 -30.90 -4.22
C LEU A 61 3.92 -30.32 -5.54
N THR A 62 4.80 -29.54 -6.15
CA THR A 62 4.71 -29.13 -7.55
C THR A 62 5.90 -29.69 -8.31
N VAL A 63 5.66 -30.30 -9.48
CA VAL A 63 6.69 -30.92 -10.32
C VAL A 63 6.62 -30.44 -11.77
N THR A 64 7.75 -30.48 -12.47
CA THR A 64 7.79 -30.48 -13.94
C THR A 64 8.14 -31.88 -14.44
N VAL A 65 7.52 -32.29 -15.53
CA VAL A 65 7.77 -33.60 -16.18
C VAL A 65 8.62 -33.42 -17.43
N PRO A 66 9.36 -34.46 -17.89
CA PRO A 66 10.12 -34.41 -19.14
C PRO A 66 9.26 -34.10 -20.36
N ASP A 67 9.84 -33.46 -21.36
CA ASP A 67 9.18 -33.22 -22.64
C ASP A 67 8.77 -34.54 -23.31
N GLY A 68 7.55 -34.60 -23.83
CA GLY A 68 6.99 -35.81 -24.44
C GLY A 68 6.53 -36.89 -23.45
N ALA A 69 6.69 -36.69 -22.14
CA ALA A 69 6.13 -37.60 -21.14
C ALA A 69 4.60 -37.53 -21.10
N ALA A 70 3.96 -38.63 -20.68
CA ALA A 70 2.52 -38.65 -20.45
C ALA A 70 2.13 -37.66 -19.33
N THR A 71 1.05 -36.91 -19.53
CA THR A 71 0.56 -35.97 -18.51
C THR A 71 0.24 -36.72 -17.21
N PRO A 72 0.70 -36.20 -16.05
CA PRO A 72 0.37 -36.76 -14.76
C PRO A 72 -0.96 -36.20 -14.21
N LEU A 73 -1.60 -35.26 -14.89
CA LEU A 73 -2.82 -34.61 -14.42
C LEU A 73 -3.94 -35.64 -14.21
N HIS A 74 -4.59 -35.57 -13.04
CA HIS A 74 -5.64 -36.48 -12.60
C HIS A 74 -5.20 -37.95 -12.60
N ARG A 75 -3.95 -38.21 -12.21
CA ARG A 75 -3.40 -39.57 -12.14
C ARG A 75 -2.63 -39.82 -10.86
N VAL A 76 -2.67 -41.07 -10.43
CA VAL A 76 -1.79 -41.63 -9.40
C VAL A 76 -0.63 -42.33 -10.08
N THR A 77 0.57 -41.83 -9.82
CA THR A 77 1.84 -42.35 -10.33
C THR A 77 2.61 -43.02 -9.19
N PRO A 78 2.71 -44.37 -9.17
CA PRO A 78 3.55 -45.07 -8.20
C PRO A 78 5.02 -44.66 -8.32
N VAL A 79 5.71 -44.50 -7.19
CA VAL A 79 7.14 -44.18 -7.14
C VAL A 79 7.74 -44.70 -5.84
N GLY A 80 8.83 -45.48 -5.94
CA GLY A 80 9.48 -46.11 -4.79
C GLY A 80 8.48 -46.86 -3.91
N GLU A 81 8.45 -46.50 -2.63
CA GLU A 81 7.54 -47.06 -1.63
C GLU A 81 6.16 -46.38 -1.54
N GLY A 82 5.85 -45.44 -2.43
CA GLY A 82 4.66 -44.60 -2.37
C GLY A 82 4.12 -44.20 -3.74
N PHE A 83 3.49 -43.03 -3.80
CA PHE A 83 2.88 -42.52 -5.02
C PHE A 83 2.74 -41.00 -5.02
N ILE A 84 2.63 -40.42 -6.21
CA ILE A 84 2.26 -39.02 -6.45
C ILE A 84 0.86 -39.01 -7.07
N ALA A 85 -0.06 -38.23 -6.50
CA ALA A 85 -1.38 -37.97 -7.06
C ALA A 85 -1.46 -36.50 -7.47
N ALA A 86 -1.43 -36.23 -8.78
CA ALA A 86 -1.50 -34.87 -9.31
C ALA A 86 -2.93 -34.51 -9.71
N SER A 87 -3.39 -33.32 -9.31
CA SER A 87 -4.77 -32.85 -9.50
C SER A 87 -4.86 -31.44 -10.09
N HIS A 88 -3.74 -30.75 -10.25
CA HIS A 88 -3.69 -29.38 -10.76
C HIS A 88 -2.60 -29.22 -11.82
N GLU A 89 -2.87 -28.43 -12.85
CA GLU A 89 -1.91 -28.04 -13.88
C GLU A 89 -1.81 -26.51 -13.91
N GLN A 90 -0.58 -26.02 -13.89
CA GLN A 90 -0.26 -24.61 -14.04
C GLN A 90 0.56 -24.42 -15.31
N TRP A 91 -0.05 -23.75 -16.29
CA TRP A 91 0.62 -23.36 -17.52
C TRP A 91 1.61 -22.21 -17.26
N ARG A 92 2.83 -22.35 -17.78
CA ARG A 92 3.86 -21.30 -17.73
C ARG A 92 4.43 -21.08 -19.13
N PRO A 93 4.25 -19.88 -19.71
CA PRO A 93 4.88 -19.55 -20.98
C PRO A 93 6.40 -19.70 -20.86
N ARG A 94 7.04 -20.39 -21.82
CA ARG A 94 8.50 -20.60 -21.94
C ARG A 94 9.18 -21.50 -20.89
N GLU A 95 8.52 -21.85 -19.78
CA GLU A 95 9.11 -22.70 -18.73
C GLU A 95 8.52 -24.14 -18.68
N GLY A 96 7.48 -24.41 -19.46
CA GLY A 96 6.77 -25.70 -19.46
C GLY A 96 5.72 -25.83 -18.36
N ASN A 97 4.83 -26.81 -18.48
CA ASN A 97 3.72 -27.00 -17.54
C ASN A 97 4.23 -27.54 -16.18
N ARG A 98 3.63 -27.04 -15.11
CA ARG A 98 3.87 -27.50 -13.74
C ARG A 98 2.64 -28.25 -13.23
N TYR A 99 2.84 -29.35 -12.52
CA TYR A 99 1.77 -30.20 -12.01
C TYR A 99 1.82 -30.26 -10.48
N GLY A 100 0.68 -29.96 -9.85
CA GLY A 100 0.54 -29.91 -8.39
C GLY A 100 -0.33 -31.04 -7.84
N GLY A 101 -0.01 -31.48 -6.61
CA GLY A 101 -0.83 -32.46 -5.90
C GLY A 101 -0.22 -32.91 -4.56
N VAL A 102 -0.52 -34.14 -4.18
CA VAL A 102 -0.02 -34.79 -2.96
C VAL A 102 0.90 -35.96 -3.27
N GLN A 103 1.84 -36.23 -2.37
CA GLN A 103 2.68 -37.40 -2.42
C GLN A 103 2.64 -38.13 -1.08
N PHE A 104 2.52 -39.45 -1.16
CA PHE A 104 2.65 -40.37 -0.04
C PHE A 104 3.96 -41.16 -0.14
N THR A 105 4.54 -41.50 1.01
CA THR A 105 5.63 -42.48 1.15
C THR A 105 5.38 -43.37 2.37
N ARG A 106 5.78 -44.64 2.29
CA ARG A 106 5.74 -45.56 3.43
C ARG A 106 6.81 -45.24 4.47
N THR A 107 7.92 -44.63 4.06
CA THR A 107 9.02 -44.27 4.97
C THR A 107 8.99 -42.76 5.22
N PRO A 108 8.63 -42.27 6.43
CA PRO A 108 8.49 -40.85 6.71
C PRO A 108 9.71 -40.01 6.31
N GLY A 109 9.49 -38.90 5.60
CA GLY A 109 10.56 -38.01 5.13
C GLY A 109 11.38 -38.53 3.93
N ALA A 110 11.18 -39.78 3.50
CA ALA A 110 11.87 -40.34 2.34
C ALA A 110 10.95 -40.29 1.11
N PHE A 111 11.09 -39.23 0.30
CA PHE A 111 10.25 -38.99 -0.87
C PHE A 111 11.04 -39.07 -2.18
N GLU A 112 10.63 -39.98 -3.06
CA GLU A 112 11.20 -40.15 -4.40
C GLU A 112 10.32 -39.51 -5.48
N VAL A 113 10.89 -39.18 -6.65
CA VAL A 113 10.12 -38.76 -7.82
C VAL A 113 10.48 -39.62 -9.02
N PRO A 114 9.57 -39.83 -9.99
CA PRO A 114 9.88 -40.60 -11.19
C PRO A 114 11.10 -40.05 -11.94
N PRO A 115 11.85 -40.92 -12.65
CA PRO A 115 13.03 -40.48 -13.41
C PRO A 115 12.72 -39.31 -14.36
N GLY A 116 13.59 -38.30 -14.34
CA GLY A 116 13.47 -37.10 -15.17
C GLY A 116 12.46 -36.06 -14.66
N TRP A 117 11.64 -36.37 -13.65
CA TRP A 117 10.79 -35.37 -13.02
C TRP A 117 11.62 -34.47 -12.12
N ARG A 118 11.28 -33.18 -12.09
CA ARG A 118 11.94 -32.19 -11.23
C ARG A 118 10.93 -31.59 -10.26
N VAL A 119 11.26 -31.62 -8.98
CA VAL A 119 10.48 -30.94 -7.94
C VAL A 119 10.74 -29.44 -8.04
N VAL A 120 9.67 -28.67 -8.19
CA VAL A 120 9.69 -27.20 -8.18
C VAL A 120 9.50 -26.69 -6.76
N SER A 121 8.56 -27.28 -6.02
CA SER A 121 8.32 -26.99 -4.61
C SER A 121 7.74 -28.22 -3.92
N ALA A 122 7.99 -28.36 -2.62
CA ALA A 122 7.37 -29.39 -1.81
C ALA A 122 7.23 -28.89 -0.36
N HIS A 123 6.19 -29.35 0.33
CA HIS A 123 5.96 -29.05 1.74
C HIS A 123 5.48 -30.30 2.47
N GLU A 124 6.30 -30.81 3.38
CA GLU A 124 5.93 -31.97 4.20
C GLU A 124 4.84 -31.61 5.21
N LEU A 125 3.84 -32.48 5.33
CA LEU A 125 2.75 -32.31 6.28
C LEU A 125 3.21 -32.81 7.65
N ARG A 126 3.81 -31.90 8.42
CA ARG A 126 4.38 -32.18 9.75
C ARG A 126 3.55 -31.62 10.91
N ALA A 127 2.78 -30.55 10.68
CA ALA A 127 1.91 -29.96 11.70
C ALA A 127 0.61 -30.77 11.82
N PRO A 128 0.34 -31.45 12.96
CA PRO A 128 -0.84 -32.28 13.09
C PRO A 128 -2.08 -31.43 13.35
N PHE A 129 -3.12 -31.60 12.54
CA PHE A 129 -4.49 -31.24 12.91
C PHE A 129 -5.33 -32.48 13.28
N GLY A 130 -4.76 -33.69 13.12
CA GLY A 130 -5.17 -34.98 13.67
C GLY A 130 -6.62 -35.42 13.46
N ARG A 131 -6.91 -36.72 13.53
CA ARG A 131 -8.31 -37.15 13.63
C ARG A 131 -9.01 -36.58 14.87
N GLU A 132 -8.40 -36.66 16.04
CA GLU A 132 -9.03 -36.29 17.31
C GLU A 132 -9.45 -34.80 17.34
N ARG A 133 -8.53 -33.89 16.99
CA ARG A 133 -8.82 -32.45 16.98
C ARG A 133 -9.84 -32.09 15.89
N ALA A 134 -9.78 -32.72 14.71
CA ALA A 134 -10.78 -32.53 13.67
C ALA A 134 -12.17 -33.01 14.10
N ASP A 135 -12.27 -34.19 14.72
CA ASP A 135 -13.54 -34.73 15.22
C ASP A 135 -14.12 -33.86 16.33
N ARG A 136 -13.27 -33.37 17.25
CA ARG A 136 -13.66 -32.43 18.31
C ARG A 136 -14.19 -31.11 17.75
N PHE A 137 -13.50 -30.54 16.77
CA PHE A 137 -13.94 -29.34 16.05
C PHE A 137 -15.29 -29.56 15.36
N LEU A 138 -15.42 -30.65 14.58
CA LEU A 138 -16.62 -30.97 13.81
C LEU A 138 -17.82 -31.23 14.72
N ALA A 139 -17.62 -31.87 15.87
CA ALA A 139 -18.66 -32.07 16.88
C ALA A 139 -19.16 -30.73 17.44
N ALA A 140 -18.24 -29.84 17.84
CA ALA A 140 -18.60 -28.51 18.34
C ALA A 140 -19.35 -27.67 17.29
N LEU A 141 -18.89 -27.71 16.03
CA LEU A 141 -19.54 -27.02 14.91
C LEU A 141 -20.95 -27.55 14.64
N ALA A 142 -21.15 -28.86 14.70
CA ALA A 142 -22.46 -29.48 14.48
C ALA A 142 -23.44 -29.20 15.63
N GLU A 143 -22.95 -29.18 16.88
CA GLU A 143 -23.77 -28.92 18.06
C GLU A 143 -24.17 -27.44 18.16
N ARG A 144 -23.22 -26.52 17.91
CA ARG A 144 -23.34 -25.10 18.29
C ARG A 144 -23.50 -24.17 17.09
N GLY A 145 -23.29 -24.66 15.87
CA GLY A 145 -23.23 -23.83 14.68
C GLY A 145 -22.00 -22.91 14.67
N PRO A 146 -22.08 -21.74 14.00
CA PRO A 146 -20.97 -20.79 13.92
C PRO A 146 -20.46 -20.33 15.29
N ALA A 147 -19.15 -20.15 15.41
CA ALA A 147 -18.56 -19.52 16.59
C ALA A 147 -18.97 -18.03 16.65
N PRO A 148 -19.25 -17.47 17.85
CA PRO A 148 -19.60 -16.07 18.00
C PRO A 148 -18.41 -15.16 17.65
N TRP A 149 -18.71 -13.94 17.18
CA TRP A 149 -17.69 -12.92 16.97
C TRP A 149 -17.21 -12.34 18.31
N VAL A 150 -15.89 -12.35 18.54
CA VAL A 150 -15.25 -11.85 19.78
C VAL A 150 -14.53 -10.53 19.47
N ALA A 151 -15.21 -9.40 19.65
CA ALA A 151 -14.69 -8.09 19.30
C ALA A 151 -13.49 -7.68 20.18
N GLU A 152 -13.43 -8.18 21.41
CA GLU A 152 -12.41 -7.91 22.42
C GLU A 152 -11.03 -8.48 22.03
N ALA A 153 -10.99 -9.44 21.09
CA ALA A 153 -9.74 -9.98 20.55
C ALA A 153 -8.99 -8.97 19.66
N VAL A 154 -9.70 -7.98 19.10
CA VAL A 154 -9.12 -7.01 18.15
C VAL A 154 -8.12 -6.08 18.82
N PRO A 155 -8.42 -5.37 19.94
CA PRO A 155 -7.44 -4.53 20.62
C PRO A 155 -6.18 -5.29 21.03
N ALA A 156 -6.33 -6.53 21.52
CA ALA A 156 -5.20 -7.37 21.90
C ALA A 156 -4.28 -7.71 20.72
N LEU A 157 -4.86 -7.99 19.54
CA LEU A 157 -4.05 -8.22 18.34
C LEU A 157 -3.34 -6.94 17.89
N VAL A 158 -4.04 -5.80 17.90
CA VAL A 158 -3.48 -4.48 17.55
C VAL A 158 -2.27 -4.15 18.43
N GLU A 159 -2.39 -4.32 19.74
CA GLU A 159 -1.30 -4.05 20.70
C GLU A 159 -0.07 -4.92 20.43
N ARG A 160 -0.27 -6.20 20.12
CA ARG A 160 0.83 -7.17 19.92
C ARG A 160 1.50 -7.11 18.55
N THR A 161 0.88 -6.47 17.56
CA THR A 161 1.35 -6.50 16.16
C THR A 161 1.62 -5.12 15.56
N GLY A 162 0.96 -4.08 16.08
CA GLY A 162 0.94 -2.75 15.47
C GLY A 162 0.02 -2.63 14.26
N LEU A 163 -0.86 -3.61 14.04
CA LEU A 163 -1.90 -3.56 13.00
C LEU A 163 -2.89 -2.41 13.23
N GLY A 164 -3.50 -1.91 12.17
CA GLY A 164 -4.69 -1.05 12.31
C GLY A 164 -5.88 -1.85 12.84
N THR A 165 -6.84 -1.18 13.50
CA THR A 165 -8.02 -1.84 14.09
C THR A 165 -8.85 -2.53 13.01
N ALA A 166 -9.08 -1.87 11.88
CA ALA A 166 -9.79 -2.46 10.75
C ALA A 166 -9.07 -3.69 10.15
N GLU A 167 -7.74 -3.67 10.08
CA GLU A 167 -6.93 -4.77 9.56
C GLU A 167 -6.97 -5.98 10.49
N ALA A 168 -6.75 -5.77 11.79
CA ALA A 168 -6.87 -6.79 12.82
C ALA A 168 -8.27 -7.42 12.86
N THR A 169 -9.32 -6.60 12.70
CA THR A 169 -10.70 -7.08 12.64
C THR A 169 -10.94 -8.01 11.45
N VAL A 170 -10.52 -7.62 10.24
CA VAL A 170 -10.72 -8.46 9.03
C VAL A 170 -9.86 -9.72 9.09
N LEU A 171 -8.65 -9.65 9.65
CA LEU A 171 -7.80 -10.81 9.88
C LEU A 171 -8.51 -11.82 10.80
N LEU A 172 -8.92 -11.39 12.00
CA LEU A 172 -9.61 -12.25 12.96
C LEU A 172 -10.99 -12.69 12.46
N ALA A 173 -11.65 -11.96 11.58
CA ALA A 173 -12.89 -12.40 10.95
C ALA A 173 -12.68 -13.54 9.90
N GLY A 174 -11.43 -13.89 9.62
CA GLY A 174 -11.06 -14.96 8.69
C GLY A 174 -10.79 -14.49 7.26
N MET A 175 -10.62 -13.18 7.04
CA MET A 175 -10.28 -12.56 5.74
C MET A 175 -11.21 -12.97 4.59
N ALA A 176 -12.50 -13.20 4.87
CA ALA A 176 -13.49 -13.55 3.86
C ALA A 176 -13.45 -12.55 2.69
N GLY A 177 -13.35 -13.02 1.44
CA GLY A 177 -13.48 -12.17 0.24
C GLY A 177 -12.35 -11.15 0.01
N VAL A 178 -11.26 -11.17 0.78
CA VAL A 178 -10.13 -10.23 0.63
C VAL A 178 -9.50 -10.28 -0.77
N ASP A 179 -9.49 -11.45 -1.41
CA ASP A 179 -8.96 -11.62 -2.78
C ASP A 179 -9.93 -11.25 -3.90
N ARG A 180 -11.21 -11.05 -3.60
CA ARG A 180 -12.20 -10.70 -4.64
C ARG A 180 -11.81 -9.36 -5.28
N TRP A 181 -12.17 -9.16 -6.53
CA TRP A 181 -11.88 -7.89 -7.21
C TRP A 181 -12.79 -6.76 -6.73
N ASP A 182 -14.00 -7.08 -6.25
CA ASP A 182 -15.00 -6.10 -5.85
C ASP A 182 -14.60 -5.37 -4.56
N ALA A 183 -14.91 -4.07 -4.48
CA ALA A 183 -14.60 -3.26 -3.31
C ALA A 183 -15.55 -3.50 -2.12
N HIS A 184 -16.70 -4.13 -2.36
CA HIS A 184 -17.78 -4.37 -1.40
C HIS A 184 -17.86 -5.84 -0.98
N TYR A 185 -16.69 -6.41 -0.69
CA TYR A 185 -16.53 -7.84 -0.43
C TYR A 185 -17.19 -8.30 0.87
N LEU A 186 -17.51 -7.36 1.76
CA LEU A 186 -18.36 -7.55 2.93
C LEU A 186 -19.66 -6.76 2.76
N SER A 187 -20.79 -7.45 2.91
CA SER A 187 -22.12 -6.87 2.97
C SER A 187 -22.28 -5.90 4.14
N THR A 188 -23.36 -5.12 4.11
CA THR A 188 -23.70 -4.21 5.22
C THR A 188 -23.95 -4.96 6.54
N ALA A 189 -24.55 -6.15 6.49
CA ALA A 189 -24.82 -6.95 7.67
C ALA A 189 -23.52 -7.48 8.30
N GLU A 190 -22.61 -8.02 7.48
CA GLU A 190 -21.31 -8.51 7.93
C GLU A 190 -20.45 -7.38 8.51
N ARG A 191 -20.41 -6.22 7.86
CA ARG A 191 -19.70 -5.05 8.40
C ARG A 191 -20.29 -4.58 9.73
N ARG A 192 -21.61 -4.60 9.89
CA ARG A 192 -22.27 -4.26 11.15
C ARG A 192 -21.92 -5.25 12.26
N LEU A 193 -21.88 -6.54 11.96
CA LEU A 193 -21.45 -7.59 12.90
C LEU A 193 -20.02 -7.34 13.40
N LEU A 194 -19.12 -6.96 12.49
CA LEU A 194 -17.71 -6.70 12.80
C LEU A 194 -17.44 -5.30 13.40
N GLY A 195 -18.44 -4.40 13.46
CA GLY A 195 -18.20 -3.00 13.85
C GLY A 195 -17.37 -2.21 12.83
N LEU A 196 -17.32 -2.62 11.56
CA LEU A 196 -16.51 -1.99 10.52
C LEU A 196 -17.29 -0.97 9.68
N SER A 197 -16.66 0.17 9.42
CA SER A 197 -17.12 1.09 8.37
C SER A 197 -16.79 0.54 6.98
N ALA A 198 -17.47 1.02 5.93
CA ALA A 198 -17.14 0.65 4.55
C ALA A 198 -15.72 1.07 4.17
N ALA A 199 -15.27 2.24 4.65
CA ALA A 199 -13.91 2.74 4.42
C ALA A 199 -12.88 1.85 5.14
N GLY A 200 -13.12 1.49 6.40
CA GLY A 200 -12.25 0.60 7.17
C GLY A 200 -12.11 -0.78 6.52
N ALA A 201 -13.22 -1.39 6.08
CA ALA A 201 -13.18 -2.67 5.37
C ALA A 201 -12.36 -2.61 4.07
N LYS A 202 -12.50 -1.53 3.29
CA LYS A 202 -11.71 -1.29 2.07
C LYS A 202 -10.22 -1.15 2.39
N THR A 203 -9.86 -0.32 3.37
CA THR A 203 -8.47 -0.12 3.80
C THR A 203 -7.84 -1.43 4.29
N ALA A 204 -8.56 -2.22 5.10
CA ALA A 204 -8.09 -3.53 5.54
C ALA A 204 -7.82 -4.47 4.36
N LYS A 205 -8.72 -4.52 3.38
CA LYS A 205 -8.53 -5.33 2.17
C LYS A 205 -7.32 -4.91 1.35
N GLU A 206 -7.09 -3.61 1.15
CA GLU A 206 -5.91 -3.12 0.41
C GLU A 206 -4.59 -3.52 1.06
N ARG A 207 -4.58 -3.72 2.39
CA ARG A 207 -3.39 -4.12 3.15
C ARG A 207 -3.22 -5.64 3.25
N LEU A 208 -4.32 -6.39 3.36
CA LEU A 208 -4.30 -7.85 3.50
C LEU A 208 -4.23 -8.59 2.15
N ARG A 209 -4.83 -8.05 1.08
CA ARG A 209 -4.84 -8.68 -0.25
C ARG A 209 -3.43 -8.90 -0.85
N PRO A 210 -2.45 -7.98 -0.69
CA PRO A 210 -1.09 -8.20 -1.18
C PRO A 210 -0.32 -9.29 -0.44
N LEU A 211 -0.79 -9.75 0.73
CA LEU A 211 -0.17 -10.86 1.44
C LEU A 211 -0.26 -12.14 0.60
N ASP A 212 0.83 -12.91 0.56
CA ASP A 212 0.79 -14.19 -0.14
C ASP A 212 -0.25 -15.14 0.49
N GLY A 213 -0.83 -16.00 -0.34
CA GLY A 213 -1.87 -16.95 0.08
C GLY A 213 -1.40 -17.89 1.21
N PRO A 214 -0.21 -18.51 1.12
CA PRO A 214 0.33 -19.34 2.19
C PRO A 214 0.43 -18.64 3.55
N PHE A 215 0.93 -17.40 3.60
CA PHE A 215 1.07 -16.63 4.83
C PHE A 215 -0.28 -16.30 5.45
N ARG A 216 -1.26 -15.89 4.63
CA ARG A 216 -2.64 -15.70 5.11
C ARG A 216 -3.24 -16.97 5.70
N ARG A 217 -3.02 -18.12 5.07
CA ARG A 217 -3.46 -19.41 5.64
C ARG A 217 -2.75 -19.73 6.94
N ARG A 218 -1.45 -19.47 7.07
CA ARG A 218 -0.72 -19.66 8.35
C ARG A 218 -1.28 -18.76 9.47
N LEU A 219 -1.61 -17.51 9.18
CA LEU A 219 -2.26 -16.61 10.14
C LEU A 219 -3.62 -17.14 10.60
N LEU A 220 -4.45 -17.61 9.66
CA LEU A 220 -5.76 -18.20 10.01
C LEU A 220 -5.61 -19.53 10.76
N ALA A 221 -4.60 -20.33 10.44
CA ALA A 221 -4.32 -21.57 11.17
C ALA A 221 -3.86 -21.28 12.60
N ALA A 222 -3.02 -20.27 12.80
CA ALA A 222 -2.57 -19.82 14.11
C ALA A 222 -3.72 -19.28 14.99
N ALA A 223 -4.83 -18.84 14.39
CA ALA A 223 -6.00 -18.37 15.14
C ALA A 223 -6.79 -19.51 15.80
N VAL A 224 -6.55 -20.78 15.45
CA VAL A 224 -7.22 -21.93 16.07
C VAL A 224 -6.48 -22.33 17.34
N PRO A 225 -7.14 -22.31 18.52
CA PRO A 225 -6.53 -22.78 19.76
C PRO A 225 -6.14 -24.26 19.71
N GLU A 226 -5.32 -24.68 20.68
CA GLU A 226 -4.87 -26.08 20.76
C GLU A 226 -6.07 -27.04 20.86
N ASP A 227 -7.04 -26.72 21.70
CA ASP A 227 -8.39 -27.30 21.63
C ASP A 227 -9.30 -26.46 20.71
N PRO A 228 -9.67 -26.94 19.50
CA PRO A 228 -10.48 -26.16 18.57
C PRO A 228 -11.88 -25.79 19.10
N ALA A 229 -12.41 -26.51 20.10
CA ALA A 229 -13.70 -26.19 20.69
C ALA A 229 -13.68 -24.88 21.50
N GLU A 230 -12.49 -24.40 21.89
CA GLU A 230 -12.33 -23.14 22.61
C GLU A 230 -12.73 -21.93 21.77
N LEU A 231 -12.78 -22.04 20.44
CA LEU A 231 -13.30 -21.00 19.53
C LEU A 231 -14.71 -20.51 19.91
N TRP A 232 -15.55 -21.36 20.53
CA TRP A 232 -16.90 -20.98 20.98
C TRP A 232 -16.95 -20.34 22.37
N THR A 233 -15.83 -20.32 23.10
CA THR A 233 -15.78 -19.89 24.50
C THR A 233 -14.83 -18.72 24.71
N THR A 234 -13.54 -18.92 24.42
CA THR A 234 -12.48 -17.91 24.56
C THR A 234 -12.20 -17.18 23.26
N GLY A 235 -12.52 -17.80 22.11
CA GLY A 235 -12.34 -17.21 20.79
C GLY A 235 -11.00 -17.60 20.14
N PRO A 236 -10.48 -16.80 19.19
CA PRO A 236 -9.23 -17.09 18.50
C PRO A 236 -8.00 -16.98 19.39
N ASP A 237 -6.96 -17.76 19.09
CA ASP A 237 -5.64 -17.60 19.71
C ASP A 237 -4.92 -16.37 19.14
N VAL A 238 -5.18 -15.22 19.76
CA VAL A 238 -4.59 -13.93 19.38
C VAL A 238 -3.06 -13.92 19.57
N ALA A 239 -2.55 -14.66 20.56
CA ALA A 239 -1.12 -14.69 20.85
C ALA A 239 -0.36 -15.39 19.72
N ALA A 240 -0.82 -16.56 19.29
CA ALA A 240 -0.23 -17.30 18.19
C ALA A 240 -0.32 -16.53 16.86
N VAL A 241 -1.45 -15.86 16.59
CA VAL A 241 -1.58 -14.98 15.41
C VAL A 241 -0.56 -13.84 15.45
N ALA A 242 -0.39 -13.20 16.61
CA ALA A 242 0.54 -12.10 16.76
C ALA A 242 2.01 -12.56 16.62
N GLU A 243 2.37 -13.70 17.21
CA GLU A 243 3.71 -14.29 17.06
C GLU A 243 4.04 -14.60 15.60
N MET A 244 3.09 -15.21 14.88
CA MET A 244 3.23 -15.49 13.43
C MET A 244 3.41 -14.19 12.63
N TRP A 245 2.61 -13.16 12.93
CA TRP A 245 2.72 -11.87 12.26
C TRP A 245 4.07 -11.20 12.52
N VAL A 246 4.50 -11.14 13.78
CA VAL A 246 5.75 -10.49 14.19
C VAL A 246 6.97 -11.23 13.66
N ALA A 247 6.93 -12.57 13.61
CA ALA A 247 8.02 -13.38 13.04
C ALA A 247 8.24 -13.08 11.55
N GLU A 248 7.16 -12.89 10.79
CA GLU A 248 7.24 -12.64 9.34
C GLU A 248 7.44 -11.14 9.00
N ARG A 249 6.79 -10.24 9.74
CA ARG A 249 6.64 -8.82 9.37
C ARG A 249 7.25 -7.84 10.36
N GLY A 250 7.76 -8.33 11.48
CA GLY A 250 8.23 -7.52 12.61
C GLY A 250 7.07 -6.86 13.37
N LEU A 251 7.36 -6.42 14.60
CA LEU A 251 6.45 -5.57 15.36
C LEU A 251 6.45 -4.16 14.75
N ARG A 252 5.28 -3.63 14.39
CA ARG A 252 5.17 -2.29 13.79
C ARG A 252 4.71 -1.26 14.81
N ARG A 253 5.02 0.01 14.57
CA ARG A 253 4.36 1.11 15.27
C ARG A 253 2.90 1.24 14.80
N PRO A 254 1.91 1.23 15.72
CA PRO A 254 0.51 1.45 15.35
C PRO A 254 0.32 2.81 14.66
N VAL A 255 -0.49 2.82 13.61
CA VAL A 255 -0.92 4.04 12.91
C VAL A 255 -2.44 4.18 13.08
N PRO A 256 -2.97 5.36 13.46
CA PRO A 256 -4.41 5.56 13.59
C PRO A 256 -5.18 5.21 12.32
N ASP A 257 -6.33 4.54 12.49
CA ASP A 257 -7.15 4.03 11.39
C ASP A 257 -7.64 5.14 10.46
N ASP A 258 -7.93 6.33 10.99
CA ASP A 258 -8.37 7.48 10.19
C ASP A 258 -7.25 8.01 9.29
N VAL A 259 -5.99 7.93 9.73
CA VAL A 259 -4.82 8.25 8.90
C VAL A 259 -4.67 7.22 7.78
N LEU A 260 -4.78 5.92 8.08
CA LEU A 260 -4.69 4.87 7.05
C LEU A 260 -5.84 4.94 6.03
N GLN A 261 -7.06 5.26 6.49
CA GLN A 261 -8.21 5.46 5.62
C GLN A 261 -8.04 6.68 4.70
N ASP A 262 -7.58 7.81 5.26
CA ASP A 262 -7.29 9.00 4.46
C ASP A 262 -6.14 8.75 3.48
N ALA A 263 -5.13 7.96 3.86
CA ALA A 263 -4.03 7.57 2.97
C ALA A 263 -4.53 6.78 1.74
N THR A 264 -5.32 5.72 1.97
CA THR A 264 -5.99 4.94 0.90
C THR A 264 -6.84 5.83 0.00
N LYS A 265 -7.47 6.86 0.55
CA LYS A 265 -8.39 7.74 -0.19
C LYS A 265 -7.67 8.84 -0.96
N LEU A 266 -6.63 9.44 -0.39
CA LEU A 266 -6.07 10.72 -0.84
C LEU A 266 -4.70 10.60 -1.51
N LEU A 267 -3.93 9.54 -1.21
CA LEU A 267 -2.65 9.30 -1.88
C LEU A 267 -2.91 8.52 -3.18
N PRO A 268 -2.47 9.03 -4.35
CA PRO A 268 -2.59 8.33 -5.62
C PRO A 268 -1.54 7.22 -5.74
N LEU A 269 -1.45 6.34 -4.73
CA LEU A 269 -0.44 5.30 -4.61
C LEU A 269 -1.11 3.96 -4.34
N ARG A 270 -0.68 2.92 -5.05
CA ARG A 270 -1.02 1.54 -4.67
C ARG A 270 -0.32 1.19 -3.36
N GLY A 271 -1.06 0.61 -2.42
CA GLY A 271 -0.50 0.24 -1.12
C GLY A 271 -0.07 1.44 -0.27
N ALA A 272 -0.75 2.60 -0.40
CA ALA A 272 -0.44 3.83 0.34
C ALA A 272 -0.25 3.61 1.84
N GLY A 273 -1.06 2.72 2.45
CA GLY A 273 -0.94 2.36 3.86
C GLY A 273 0.42 1.76 4.24
N GLU A 274 1.05 0.97 3.37
CA GLU A 274 2.37 0.36 3.65
C GLU A 274 3.47 1.43 3.69
N TYR A 275 3.44 2.38 2.75
CA TYR A 275 4.39 3.50 2.76
C TYR A 275 4.17 4.41 3.97
N VAL A 276 2.92 4.71 4.32
CA VAL A 276 2.59 5.48 5.53
C VAL A 276 3.10 4.78 6.78
N THR A 277 2.87 3.47 6.90
CA THR A 277 3.34 2.70 8.07
C THR A 277 4.87 2.71 8.14
N GLY A 278 5.55 2.47 7.01
CA GLY A 278 7.01 2.43 7.01
C GLY A 278 7.68 3.78 7.25
N VAL A 279 7.12 4.88 6.71
CA VAL A 279 7.60 6.24 7.03
C VAL A 279 7.43 6.58 8.52
N LEU A 280 6.44 6.02 9.20
CA LEU A 280 6.18 6.25 10.62
C LEU A 280 6.93 5.29 11.56
N ASP A 281 7.59 4.28 11.00
CA ASP A 281 8.41 3.30 11.70
C ASP A 281 9.77 3.07 11.00
N PRO A 282 10.62 4.12 10.89
CA PRO A 282 11.81 4.10 10.05
C PRO A 282 12.80 2.99 10.39
N ASP A 283 13.01 2.73 11.69
CA ASP A 283 14.05 1.80 12.17
C ASP A 283 13.73 0.33 11.88
N ARG A 284 12.46 0.02 11.61
CA ARG A 284 11.96 -1.35 11.34
C ARG A 284 11.56 -1.55 9.88
N THR A 285 11.74 -0.53 9.06
CA THR A 285 11.34 -0.54 7.66
C THR A 285 12.53 -0.94 6.78
N ALA A 286 12.47 -2.13 6.18
CA ALA A 286 13.56 -2.68 5.36
C ALA A 286 14.00 -1.71 4.26
N TRP A 287 13.07 -1.13 3.51
CA TRP A 287 13.40 -0.17 2.47
C TRP A 287 13.94 1.17 2.98
N LEU A 288 13.91 1.49 4.28
CA LEU A 288 14.61 2.65 4.84
C LEU A 288 15.97 2.28 5.45
N THR A 289 16.13 1.04 5.90
CA THR A 289 17.32 0.58 6.62
C THR A 289 18.32 -0.17 5.74
N GLN A 290 17.87 -0.74 4.63
CA GLN A 290 18.68 -1.55 3.71
C GLN A 290 18.86 -0.88 2.36
N ASP A 291 20.09 -0.90 1.86
CA ASP A 291 20.39 -0.52 0.48
C ASP A 291 19.97 -1.64 -0.47
N SER A 292 19.27 -1.31 -1.55
CA SER A 292 18.82 -2.31 -2.53
C SER A 292 19.99 -2.93 -3.34
N ASP A 293 21.13 -2.22 -3.41
CA ASP A 293 22.34 -2.57 -4.16
C ASP A 293 22.00 -3.05 -5.58
N GLN A 294 21.46 -2.14 -6.41
CA GLN A 294 21.06 -2.45 -7.77
C GLN A 294 22.28 -2.63 -8.69
N ARG A 295 22.26 -3.73 -9.44
CA ARG A 295 23.30 -4.11 -10.41
C ARG A 295 22.69 -4.40 -11.77
N LEU A 296 23.48 -4.12 -12.80
CA LEU A 296 23.12 -4.45 -14.17
C LEU A 296 23.52 -5.90 -14.46
N ASP A 297 22.55 -6.67 -14.95
CA ASP A 297 22.71 -8.02 -15.48
C ASP A 297 22.38 -7.96 -16.98
N GLY A 298 23.43 -7.79 -17.79
CA GLY A 298 23.30 -7.40 -19.20
C GLY A 298 22.55 -6.07 -19.33
N THR A 299 21.37 -6.11 -19.93
CA THR A 299 20.52 -4.93 -20.13
C THR A 299 19.50 -4.72 -19.00
N THR A 300 19.43 -5.57 -17.98
CA THR A 300 18.38 -5.53 -16.95
C THR A 300 18.93 -5.12 -15.59
N LEU A 301 18.25 -4.17 -14.93
CA LEU A 301 18.57 -3.77 -13.57
C LEU A 301 17.96 -4.77 -12.58
N ARG A 302 18.80 -5.38 -11.75
CA ARG A 302 18.39 -6.30 -10.69
C ARG A 302 18.81 -5.77 -9.32
N ALA A 303 17.90 -5.83 -8.36
CA ALA A 303 18.22 -5.56 -6.96
C ALA A 303 18.85 -6.80 -6.32
N ARG A 304 19.96 -6.62 -5.60
CA ARG A 304 20.47 -7.68 -4.70
C ARG A 304 19.51 -7.89 -3.53
N ASN A 305 19.02 -6.79 -2.97
CA ASN A 305 18.04 -6.79 -1.89
C ASN A 305 16.72 -6.22 -2.43
N PRO A 306 15.77 -7.06 -2.86
CA PRO A 306 14.53 -6.62 -3.50
C PRO A 306 13.62 -5.82 -2.56
N ASP A 307 13.73 -6.03 -1.25
CA ASP A 307 12.98 -5.30 -0.22
C ASP A 307 13.63 -3.97 0.20
N GLY A 308 14.81 -3.65 -0.34
CA GLY A 308 15.53 -2.40 -0.10
C GLY A 308 14.94 -1.18 -0.84
N PHE A 309 15.47 0.02 -0.57
CA PHE A 309 14.98 1.25 -1.22
C PHE A 309 15.13 1.18 -2.76
N GLY A 310 14.01 1.18 -3.47
CA GLY A 310 13.94 1.05 -4.93
C GLY A 310 13.22 2.20 -5.63
N GLY A 311 13.05 2.10 -6.94
CA GLY A 311 12.39 3.13 -7.75
C GLY A 311 10.91 3.36 -7.40
N SER A 312 10.18 2.32 -6.95
CA SER A 312 8.82 2.46 -6.42
C SER A 312 8.80 3.28 -5.13
N THR A 313 9.71 2.99 -4.20
CA THR A 313 9.87 3.70 -2.94
C THR A 313 10.27 5.17 -3.18
N LEU A 314 11.20 5.42 -4.10
CA LEU A 314 11.59 6.78 -4.50
C LEU A 314 10.38 7.61 -4.96
N ARG A 315 9.50 7.06 -5.79
CA ARG A 315 8.29 7.75 -6.26
C ARG A 315 7.27 8.01 -5.15
N ALA A 316 7.17 7.11 -4.18
CA ALA A 316 6.14 7.18 -3.14
C ALA A 316 6.52 8.09 -1.96
N VAL A 317 7.75 7.96 -1.45
CA VAL A 317 8.16 8.50 -0.15
C VAL A 317 8.07 10.03 -0.03
N PRO A 318 8.52 10.85 -1.00
CA PRO A 318 8.42 12.30 -0.90
C PRO A 318 6.96 12.78 -0.75
N GLY A 319 6.05 12.21 -1.53
CA GLY A 319 4.62 12.50 -1.46
C GLY A 319 4.01 12.08 -0.13
N VAL A 320 4.35 10.88 0.36
CA VAL A 320 3.87 10.38 1.67
C VAL A 320 4.36 11.26 2.83
N LEU A 321 5.64 11.65 2.83
CA LEU A 321 6.21 12.55 3.83
C LEU A 321 5.51 13.91 3.82
N ARG A 322 5.32 14.50 2.63
CA ARG A 322 4.64 15.79 2.49
C ARG A 322 3.19 15.73 2.97
N TRP A 323 2.49 14.65 2.62
CA TRP A 323 1.13 14.42 3.06
C TRP A 323 1.03 14.20 4.56
N LEU A 324 1.93 13.41 5.18
CA LEU A 324 1.95 13.20 6.63
C LEU A 324 2.30 14.48 7.39
N ALA A 325 3.26 15.27 6.90
CA ALA A 325 3.64 16.55 7.50
C ALA A 325 2.44 17.52 7.55
N TYR A 326 1.58 17.47 6.54
CA TYR A 326 0.31 18.19 6.50
C TYR A 326 -0.76 17.54 7.38
N ARG A 327 -0.99 16.23 7.25
CA ARG A 327 -2.16 15.52 7.77
C ARG A 327 -2.10 15.21 9.26
N LEU A 328 -0.91 14.95 9.81
CA LEU A 328 -0.77 14.58 11.21
C LEU A 328 -1.07 15.79 12.12
N PRO A 329 -1.81 15.59 13.22
CA PRO A 329 -1.97 16.62 14.26
C PRO A 329 -0.62 17.16 14.74
N ALA A 330 -0.61 18.43 15.12
CA ALA A 330 0.56 19.19 15.54
C ALA A 330 1.28 18.56 16.73
N GLY A 331 0.55 18.04 17.73
CA GLY A 331 1.16 17.36 18.88
C GLY A 331 1.33 15.84 18.69
N SER A 332 1.07 15.28 17.51
CA SER A 332 1.17 13.84 17.29
C SER A 332 2.62 13.34 17.45
N PRO A 333 2.90 12.33 18.31
CA PRO A 333 4.25 11.82 18.49
C PRO A 333 4.84 11.18 17.22
N LEU A 334 3.97 10.76 16.29
CA LEU A 334 4.33 10.19 15.00
C LEU A 334 5.11 11.17 14.11
N ARG A 335 4.97 12.49 14.32
CA ARG A 335 5.72 13.52 13.58
C ARG A 335 7.23 13.36 13.72
N SER A 336 7.70 12.86 14.86
CA SER A 336 9.14 12.66 15.13
C SER A 336 9.79 11.67 14.16
N ALA A 337 9.01 10.80 13.50
CA ALA A 337 9.51 9.85 12.52
C ALA A 337 9.79 10.49 11.15
N LEU A 338 9.12 11.59 10.80
CA LEU A 338 9.21 12.21 9.47
C LEU A 338 10.63 12.68 9.11
N PRO A 339 11.35 13.45 9.95
CA PRO A 339 12.70 13.89 9.60
C PRO A 339 13.69 12.72 9.52
N VAL A 340 13.51 11.69 10.35
CA VAL A 340 14.33 10.47 10.34
C VAL A 340 14.13 9.70 9.03
N SER A 341 12.87 9.47 8.64
CA SER A 341 12.53 8.80 7.38
C SER A 341 13.02 9.55 6.16
N LEU A 342 12.92 10.89 6.14
CA LEU A 342 13.49 11.72 5.08
C LEU A 342 15.01 11.57 4.98
N ALA A 343 15.71 11.64 6.11
CA ALA A 343 17.17 11.50 6.15
C ALA A 343 17.62 10.11 5.69
N LEU A 344 16.93 9.04 6.12
CA LEU A 344 17.19 7.68 5.66
C LEU A 344 16.96 7.55 4.15
N ALA A 345 15.83 8.02 3.63
CA ALA A 345 15.55 7.99 2.19
C ALA A 345 16.61 8.76 1.38
N ARG A 346 17.02 9.95 1.82
CA ARG A 346 18.11 10.72 1.20
C ARG A 346 19.42 9.94 1.20
N ARG A 347 19.77 9.27 2.30
CA ARG A 347 20.96 8.41 2.40
C ARG A 347 20.90 7.24 1.43
N ARG A 348 19.73 6.59 1.28
CA ARG A 348 19.54 5.48 0.32
C ARG A 348 19.76 5.94 -1.12
N VAL A 349 19.20 7.11 -1.50
CA VAL A 349 19.38 7.67 -2.85
C VAL A 349 20.81 8.13 -3.12
N ALA A 350 21.50 8.65 -2.11
CA ALA A 350 22.90 9.06 -2.20
C ALA A 350 23.88 7.88 -2.24
N HIS A 351 23.44 6.66 -1.93
CA HIS A 351 24.31 5.49 -1.93
C HIS A 351 24.77 5.16 -3.37
N PRO A 352 26.08 4.94 -3.63
CA PRO A 352 26.59 4.64 -4.98
C PRO A 352 25.95 3.41 -5.64
N GLY A 353 25.55 2.43 -4.82
CA GLY A 353 24.85 1.23 -5.25
C GLY A 353 23.38 1.46 -5.66
N PHE A 354 22.80 2.61 -5.32
CA PHE A 354 21.42 2.94 -5.72
C PHE A 354 21.36 3.31 -7.20
N ALA A 355 20.52 2.60 -7.95
CA ALA A 355 20.28 2.87 -9.36
C ALA A 355 18.79 2.78 -9.69
N VAL A 356 18.35 3.60 -10.64
CA VAL A 356 16.96 3.62 -11.15
C VAL A 356 16.94 3.62 -12.67
N ASP A 357 15.97 2.90 -13.22
CA ASP A 357 15.68 2.86 -14.66
C ASP A 357 14.75 4.04 -15.00
N LEU A 358 15.19 4.92 -15.92
CA LEU A 358 14.42 6.08 -16.40
C LEU A 358 13.45 5.73 -17.53
N GLY A 359 13.50 4.52 -18.08
CA GLY A 359 12.66 4.06 -19.17
C GLY A 359 13.42 3.18 -20.17
N GLY A 360 12.70 2.26 -20.80
CA GLY A 360 13.23 1.28 -21.77
C GLY A 360 12.88 1.55 -23.24
N TRP A 361 12.21 2.65 -23.55
CA TRP A 361 11.63 2.93 -24.88
C TRP A 361 12.17 4.22 -25.49
N VAL A 362 13.43 4.54 -25.23
CA VAL A 362 14.06 5.76 -25.76
C VAL A 362 14.68 5.47 -27.12
N GLN A 363 14.42 6.31 -28.12
CA GLN A 363 15.03 6.17 -29.44
C GLN A 363 16.55 6.36 -29.32
N VAL A 364 17.29 5.42 -29.91
CA VAL A 364 18.74 5.37 -29.84
C VAL A 364 19.41 6.65 -30.37
N ASP A 365 18.87 7.23 -31.45
CA ASP A 365 19.40 8.45 -32.08
C ASP A 365 19.25 9.68 -31.17
N SER A 366 18.16 9.77 -30.40
CA SER A 366 17.93 10.87 -29.47
C SER A 366 18.95 10.87 -28.32
N LEU A 367 19.35 9.69 -27.85
CA LEU A 367 20.39 9.57 -26.82
C LEU A 367 21.79 9.77 -27.39
N ALA A 368 22.07 9.24 -28.59
CA ALA A 368 23.35 9.43 -29.26
C ALA A 368 23.64 10.92 -29.52
N GLY A 369 22.64 11.66 -30.01
CA GLY A 369 22.75 13.10 -30.22
C GLY A 369 22.93 13.89 -28.93
N LEU A 370 22.24 13.51 -27.85
CA LEU A 370 22.38 14.16 -26.54
C LEU A 370 23.75 13.91 -25.90
N LEU A 371 24.27 12.68 -26.01
CA LEU A 371 25.52 12.27 -25.37
C LEU A 371 26.77 12.54 -26.20
N GLY A 372 26.60 12.81 -27.50
CA GLY A 372 27.72 12.94 -28.45
C GLY A 372 28.51 11.65 -28.61
N GLN A 373 27.87 10.49 -28.43
CA GLN A 373 28.50 9.17 -28.49
C GLN A 373 27.77 8.26 -29.49
N GLU A 374 28.51 7.38 -30.14
CA GLU A 374 27.91 6.34 -30.97
C GLU A 374 27.07 5.38 -30.11
N PRO A 375 25.92 4.93 -30.62
CA PRO A 375 25.05 4.06 -29.85
C PRO A 375 25.65 2.66 -29.69
N PRO A 376 25.36 1.95 -28.58
CA PRO A 376 25.80 0.58 -28.43
C PRO A 376 25.26 -0.34 -29.55
N ALA A 377 26.00 -1.42 -29.81
CA ALA A 377 25.49 -2.52 -30.62
C ALA A 377 24.20 -3.10 -30.00
N GLU A 378 23.34 -3.71 -30.80
CA GLU A 378 22.12 -4.32 -30.30
C GLU A 378 22.42 -5.41 -29.26
N GLY A 379 21.77 -5.33 -28.09
CA GLY A 379 22.05 -6.19 -26.94
C GLY A 379 23.29 -5.78 -26.12
N GLY A 380 24.03 -4.78 -26.59
CA GLY A 380 25.16 -4.18 -25.89
C GLY A 380 24.77 -3.03 -24.96
N ALA A 381 25.71 -2.62 -24.11
CA ALA A 381 25.54 -1.48 -23.24
C ALA A 381 26.85 -0.69 -23.10
N VAL A 382 26.71 0.61 -22.84
CA VAL A 382 27.81 1.55 -22.59
C VAL A 382 27.55 2.32 -21.31
N GLN A 383 28.63 2.82 -20.71
CA GLN A 383 28.60 3.69 -19.54
C GLN A 383 29.21 5.05 -19.90
N PRO A 384 28.43 6.00 -20.47
CA PRO A 384 28.94 7.29 -20.90
C PRO A 384 29.52 8.14 -19.75
N ARG A 385 29.00 7.93 -18.53
CA ARG A 385 29.42 8.57 -17.28
C ARG A 385 29.32 7.55 -16.15
N ASP A 386 30.05 7.75 -15.06
CA ASP A 386 30.00 6.85 -13.88
C ASP A 386 28.58 6.68 -13.32
N TRP A 387 27.74 7.71 -13.45
CA TRP A 387 26.36 7.69 -13.01
C TRP A 387 25.35 7.26 -14.09
N LEU A 388 25.73 7.09 -15.36
CA LEU A 388 24.82 6.87 -16.49
C LEU A 388 25.17 5.60 -17.26
N HIS A 389 24.20 4.71 -17.40
CA HIS A 389 24.31 3.51 -18.22
C HIS A 389 23.22 3.46 -19.29
N VAL A 390 23.61 3.13 -20.51
CA VAL A 390 22.71 3.06 -21.67
C VAL A 390 22.85 1.69 -22.31
N ALA A 391 21.77 0.91 -22.33
CA ALA A 391 21.74 -0.43 -22.91
C ALA A 391 20.78 -0.46 -24.11
N ARG A 392 21.25 -0.88 -25.29
CA ARG A 392 20.39 -1.00 -26.46
C ARG A 392 19.63 -2.31 -26.44
N THR A 393 18.31 -2.21 -26.48
CA THR A 393 17.39 -3.34 -26.59
C THR A 393 16.96 -3.54 -28.03
N HIS A 394 16.23 -4.63 -28.30
CA HIS A 394 15.69 -4.91 -29.62
C HIS A 394 14.79 -3.77 -30.14
N GLY A 395 14.76 -3.56 -31.46
CA GLY A 395 13.87 -2.58 -32.10
C GLY A 395 14.36 -1.13 -32.06
N GLY A 396 15.65 -0.88 -31.83
CA GLY A 396 16.23 0.48 -31.87
C GLY A 396 16.01 1.31 -30.60
N TYR A 397 15.52 0.69 -29.53
CA TYR A 397 15.30 1.35 -28.25
C TYR A 397 16.49 1.19 -27.30
N CYS A 398 16.62 2.13 -26.38
CA CYS A 398 17.57 2.07 -25.29
C CYS A 398 16.86 2.09 -23.94
N ARG A 399 17.42 1.34 -23.00
CA ARG A 399 17.16 1.45 -21.57
C ARG A 399 18.22 2.34 -20.94
N VAL A 400 17.78 3.30 -20.14
CA VAL A 400 18.66 4.26 -19.47
C VAL A 400 18.57 4.05 -17.96
N THR A 401 19.71 3.75 -17.34
CA THR A 401 19.83 3.60 -15.88
C THR A 401 20.71 4.71 -15.34
N VAL A 402 20.27 5.35 -14.26
CA VAL A 402 21.03 6.39 -13.56
C VAL A 402 21.34 6.00 -12.13
N ARG A 403 22.49 6.46 -11.61
CA ARG A 403 22.92 6.37 -10.21
C ARG A 403 22.96 7.77 -9.61
N PRO A 404 21.84 8.27 -9.03
CA PRO A 404 21.73 9.66 -8.56
C PRO A 404 22.84 10.09 -7.59
N GLY A 405 23.29 9.20 -6.70
CA GLY A 405 24.36 9.49 -5.75
C GLY A 405 25.74 9.74 -6.38
N LEU A 406 25.92 9.44 -7.67
CA LEU A 406 27.16 9.68 -8.42
C LEU A 406 27.08 10.91 -9.33
N VAL A 407 25.96 11.66 -9.32
CA VAL A 407 25.78 12.85 -10.17
C VAL A 407 26.46 14.05 -9.51
N GLY A 408 27.55 14.52 -10.12
CA GLY A 408 28.24 15.75 -9.73
C GLY A 408 27.43 17.02 -10.09
N PRO A 409 27.71 18.18 -9.47
CA PRO A 409 27.09 19.46 -9.82
C PRO A 409 27.14 19.81 -11.31
N GLU A 410 28.24 19.48 -11.99
CA GLU A 410 28.50 19.69 -13.42
C GLU A 410 27.60 18.85 -14.34
N ASP A 411 27.07 17.73 -13.84
CA ASP A 411 26.27 16.80 -14.62
C ASP A 411 24.75 16.97 -14.38
N ARG A 412 24.34 17.96 -13.57
CA ARG A 412 22.91 18.20 -13.25
C ARG A 412 22.09 18.60 -14.48
N GLU A 413 22.64 19.45 -15.35
CA GLU A 413 21.96 19.85 -16.59
C GLU A 413 21.83 18.66 -17.56
N LEU A 414 22.87 17.83 -17.64
CA LEU A 414 22.84 16.61 -18.45
C LEU A 414 21.83 15.61 -17.88
N LEU A 415 21.77 15.40 -16.57
CA LEU A 415 20.75 14.56 -15.94
C LEU A 415 19.34 15.07 -16.27
N ALA A 416 19.09 16.37 -16.17
CA ALA A 416 17.79 16.96 -16.51
C ALA A 416 17.42 16.69 -17.98
N ALA A 417 18.37 16.86 -18.90
CA ALA A 417 18.16 16.55 -20.32
C ALA A 417 17.91 15.05 -20.57
N VAL A 418 18.65 14.16 -19.89
CA VAL A 418 18.43 12.71 -19.97
C VAL A 418 17.04 12.33 -19.44
N VAL A 419 16.62 12.89 -18.31
CA VAL A 419 15.27 12.70 -17.75
C VAL A 419 14.20 13.16 -18.73
N GLU A 420 14.41 14.29 -19.39
CA GLU A 420 13.49 14.82 -20.39
C GLU A 420 13.36 13.90 -21.62
N VAL A 421 14.49 13.51 -22.22
CA VAL A 421 14.54 12.66 -23.43
C VAL A 421 14.02 11.25 -23.14
N THR A 422 14.25 10.72 -21.95
CA THR A 422 13.77 9.39 -21.54
C THR A 422 12.27 9.36 -21.21
N GLY A 423 11.64 10.53 -21.03
CA GLY A 423 10.30 10.62 -20.45
C GLY A 423 10.26 10.28 -18.95
N GLY A 424 11.41 10.19 -18.28
CA GLY A 424 11.56 9.84 -16.87
C GLY A 424 11.14 10.94 -15.88
N ARG A 425 10.25 11.86 -16.29
CA ARG A 425 9.89 13.08 -15.53
C ARG A 425 9.39 12.78 -14.12
N GLU A 426 8.63 11.71 -13.92
CA GLU A 426 8.14 11.30 -12.59
C GLU A 426 9.30 10.96 -11.63
N LEU A 427 10.34 10.28 -12.12
CA LEU A 427 11.51 9.93 -11.31
C LEU A 427 12.39 11.16 -11.06
N GLY A 428 12.58 12.02 -12.08
CA GLY A 428 13.27 13.30 -11.90
C GLY A 428 12.59 14.18 -10.85
N GLN A 429 11.26 14.28 -10.91
CA GLN A 429 10.46 15.02 -9.93
C GLN A 429 10.58 14.41 -8.53
N ALA A 430 10.53 13.08 -8.41
CA ALA A 430 10.71 12.41 -7.12
C ALA A 430 12.09 12.67 -6.49
N LEU A 431 13.16 12.70 -7.29
CA LEU A 431 14.50 13.08 -6.84
C LEU A 431 14.54 14.54 -6.36
N ALA A 432 13.95 15.46 -7.14
CA ALA A 432 13.88 16.87 -6.78
C ALA A 432 13.06 17.09 -5.49
N ASP A 433 11.90 16.43 -5.36
CA ASP A 433 11.07 16.53 -4.16
C ASP A 433 11.73 15.94 -2.93
N LEU A 434 12.53 14.87 -3.07
CA LEU A 434 13.29 14.33 -1.95
C LEU A 434 14.39 15.29 -1.50
N ALA A 435 15.02 16.01 -2.44
CA ALA A 435 16.06 17.01 -2.18
C ALA A 435 15.50 18.38 -1.73
N ASP A 436 14.18 18.60 -1.84
CA ASP A 436 13.53 19.87 -1.51
C ASP A 436 13.69 20.25 -0.02
N GLU A 437 14.23 21.43 0.24
CA GLU A 437 14.40 21.93 1.61
C GLU A 437 13.06 22.34 2.24
N GLY A 438 12.06 22.67 1.42
CA GLY A 438 10.69 22.88 1.90
C GLY A 438 10.08 21.62 2.51
N LEU A 439 10.30 20.45 1.90
CA LEU A 439 9.94 19.14 2.46
C LEU A 439 10.68 18.88 3.78
N ALA A 440 11.98 19.17 3.84
CA ALA A 440 12.77 19.01 5.06
C ALA A 440 12.23 19.87 6.21
N ALA A 441 11.95 21.15 5.92
CA ALA A 441 11.36 22.07 6.89
C ALA A 441 9.97 21.59 7.37
N ALA A 442 9.12 21.11 6.45
CA ALA A 442 7.79 20.58 6.81
C ALA A 442 7.88 19.33 7.70
N CYS A 443 8.83 18.44 7.44
CA CYS A 443 9.07 17.25 8.26
C CYS A 443 9.68 17.59 9.62
N ALA A 444 10.52 18.63 9.70
CA ALA A 444 11.24 19.03 10.91
C ALA A 444 10.38 19.73 11.97
N VAL A 445 9.11 20.09 11.67
CA VAL A 445 8.21 20.68 12.65
C VAL A 445 7.91 19.66 13.77
N ALA A 446 8.57 19.86 14.91
CA ALA A 446 8.47 19.02 16.09
C ALA A 446 7.05 18.99 16.66
N PRO A 447 6.65 17.88 17.30
CA PRO A 447 5.37 17.83 17.98
C PRO A 447 5.33 18.85 19.13
N ALA A 448 4.31 19.70 19.14
CA ALA A 448 4.16 20.75 20.14
C ALA A 448 2.68 21.05 20.44
N GLY A 449 2.40 21.43 21.69
CA GLY A 449 1.07 21.81 22.14
C GLY A 449 0.12 20.63 22.30
N ASP A 450 -1.17 20.88 22.07
CA ASP A 450 -2.24 19.88 22.15
C ASP A 450 -2.01 18.76 21.11
N PRO A 451 -1.97 17.47 21.53
CA PRO A 451 -1.88 16.31 20.64
C PRO A 451 -2.91 16.29 19.51
N GLU A 452 -4.08 16.88 19.70
CA GLU A 452 -5.17 16.91 18.74
C GLU A 452 -5.25 18.22 17.92
N ALA A 453 -4.40 19.21 18.21
CA ALA A 453 -4.39 20.45 17.44
C ALA A 453 -3.91 20.22 16.00
N TYR A 454 -4.43 20.98 15.04
CA TYR A 454 -4.11 20.84 13.62
C TYR A 454 -3.33 22.05 13.10
N HIS A 455 -2.27 21.81 12.30
CA HIS A 455 -1.50 22.87 11.66
C HIS A 455 -2.31 23.69 10.63
N GLN A 456 -3.47 23.17 10.21
CA GLN A 456 -4.43 23.84 9.35
C GLN A 456 -5.20 24.95 10.06
N VAL A 457 -5.02 25.13 11.37
CA VAL A 457 -5.50 26.30 12.10
C VAL A 457 -4.38 27.37 12.07
N PRO A 458 -4.58 28.53 11.42
CA PRO A 458 -3.58 29.58 11.39
C PRO A 458 -3.29 30.12 12.79
N GLY A 459 -2.04 30.56 13.02
CA GLY A 459 -1.62 31.10 14.31
C GLY A 459 -2.37 32.38 14.67
N ALA A 460 -2.70 32.55 15.95
CA ALA A 460 -3.55 33.64 16.44
C ALA A 460 -3.07 35.05 16.05
N GLN A 461 -1.75 35.28 16.02
CA GLN A 461 -1.19 36.57 15.61
C GLN A 461 -1.52 36.93 14.15
N LEU A 462 -1.39 35.96 13.23
CA LEU A 462 -1.73 36.18 11.82
C LEU A 462 -3.24 36.36 11.64
N VAL A 463 -4.07 35.64 12.42
CA VAL A 463 -5.52 35.83 12.41
C VAL A 463 -5.88 37.24 12.85
N ALA A 464 -5.28 37.74 13.93
CA ALA A 464 -5.52 39.09 14.44
C ALA A 464 -5.08 40.18 13.46
N GLU A 465 -3.92 39.99 12.79
CA GLU A 465 -3.45 40.88 11.72
C GLU A 465 -4.47 40.97 10.58
N VAL A 466 -4.88 39.82 10.02
CA VAL A 466 -5.82 39.76 8.89
C VAL A 466 -7.20 40.29 9.30
N ALA A 467 -7.65 39.98 10.52
CA ALA A 467 -8.90 40.50 11.07
C ALA A 467 -8.88 42.03 11.15
N GLY A 468 -7.77 42.61 11.64
CA GLY A 468 -7.59 44.06 11.74
C GLY A 468 -7.53 44.75 10.38
N GLU A 469 -6.70 44.24 9.45
CA GLU A 469 -6.50 44.85 8.14
C GLU A 469 -7.75 44.77 7.25
N LEU A 470 -8.54 43.69 7.35
CA LEU A 470 -9.74 43.48 6.53
C LEU A 470 -11.05 43.84 7.25
N GLY A 471 -10.99 44.30 8.51
CA GLY A 471 -12.17 44.62 9.31
C GLY A 471 -13.08 43.42 9.59
N LEU A 472 -12.51 42.22 9.69
CA LEU A 472 -13.24 40.96 9.88
C LEU A 472 -13.28 40.56 11.36
N ALA A 473 -14.31 39.77 11.73
CA ALA A 473 -14.25 39.00 12.97
C ALA A 473 -13.16 37.92 12.87
N GLU A 474 -12.49 37.59 13.98
CA GLU A 474 -11.38 36.61 14.00
C GLU A 474 -11.74 35.26 13.37
N ASP A 475 -12.94 34.72 13.63
CA ASP A 475 -13.41 33.48 13.01
C ASP A 475 -13.53 33.60 11.47
N ALA A 476 -13.98 34.75 10.96
CA ALA A 476 -14.07 34.99 9.52
C ALA A 476 -12.68 35.15 8.89
N ALA A 477 -11.76 35.86 9.57
CA ALA A 477 -10.37 36.00 9.15
C ALA A 477 -9.63 34.65 9.12
N LEU A 478 -9.84 33.81 10.14
CA LEU A 478 -9.30 32.45 10.20
C LEU A 478 -9.80 31.60 9.03
N LEU A 479 -11.12 31.61 8.78
CA LEU A 479 -11.71 30.88 7.67
C LEU A 479 -11.19 31.41 6.33
N TYR A 480 -11.05 32.73 6.17
CA TYR A 480 -10.48 33.33 4.97
C TYR A 480 -9.05 32.84 4.71
N LEU A 481 -8.18 32.84 5.72
CA LEU A 481 -6.83 32.29 5.62
C LEU A 481 -6.82 30.81 5.20
N GLN A 482 -7.74 29.99 5.73
CA GLN A 482 -7.88 28.60 5.32
C GLN A 482 -8.29 28.45 3.85
N LEU A 483 -9.23 29.28 3.37
CA LEU A 483 -9.65 29.29 1.96
C LEU A 483 -8.51 29.73 1.03
N LEU A 484 -7.75 30.74 1.47
CA LEU A 484 -6.62 31.34 0.77
C LEU A 484 -5.45 30.36 0.63
N ALA A 485 -5.07 29.68 1.72
CA ALA A 485 -3.85 28.90 1.77
C ALA A 485 -4.05 27.40 1.46
N LEU A 486 -5.10 26.77 2.00
CA LEU A 486 -5.18 25.30 2.05
C LEU A 486 -5.68 24.70 0.74
N PRO A 487 -5.21 23.48 0.39
CA PRO A 487 -5.65 22.82 -0.84
C PRO A 487 -7.08 22.25 -0.73
N ASP A 488 -7.50 21.83 0.47
CA ASP A 488 -8.75 21.12 0.72
C ASP A 488 -9.58 21.67 1.90
N PRO A 489 -9.88 22.97 1.97
CA PRO A 489 -10.64 23.58 3.07
C PRO A 489 -12.16 23.30 2.96
N THR A 490 -12.54 22.03 2.84
CA THR A 490 -13.96 21.60 2.87
C THR A 490 -14.59 21.93 4.22
N ASP A 491 -15.90 22.12 4.28
CA ASP A 491 -16.59 22.41 5.55
C ASP A 491 -16.34 21.32 6.62
N ALA A 492 -16.24 20.06 6.18
CA ALA A 492 -15.92 18.94 7.06
C ALA A 492 -14.48 19.01 7.60
N ASN A 493 -13.51 19.36 6.74
CA ASN A 493 -12.12 19.53 7.15
C ASN A 493 -11.95 20.74 8.07
N VAL A 494 -12.57 21.88 7.75
CA VAL A 494 -12.55 23.07 8.60
C VAL A 494 -13.13 22.76 9.97
N ALA A 495 -14.29 22.10 10.04
CA ALA A 495 -14.88 21.69 11.31
C ALA A 495 -13.99 20.72 12.09
N ARG A 496 -13.35 19.77 11.41
CA ARG A 496 -12.39 18.83 12.01
C ARG A 496 -11.18 19.56 12.62
N TRP A 497 -10.55 20.46 11.88
CA TRP A 497 -9.32 21.13 12.31
C TRP A 497 -9.56 22.14 13.42
N THR A 498 -10.67 22.87 13.35
CA THR A 498 -10.99 23.94 14.33
C THR A 498 -11.78 23.43 15.55
N GLY A 499 -12.35 22.22 15.48
CA GLY A 499 -13.30 21.72 16.46
C GLY A 499 -14.62 22.51 16.50
N TRP A 500 -14.89 23.37 15.51
CA TRP A 500 -16.08 24.21 15.52
C TRP A 500 -17.36 23.41 15.36
N LYS A 501 -18.32 23.70 16.25
CA LYS A 501 -19.71 23.25 16.09
C LYS A 501 -20.33 23.88 14.85
N PRO A 502 -21.33 23.22 14.20
CA PRO A 502 -21.93 23.71 12.96
C PRO A 502 -22.43 25.17 13.00
N ALA A 503 -22.92 25.63 14.15
CA ALA A 503 -23.41 26.99 14.32
C ALA A 503 -22.30 28.05 14.21
N ARG A 504 -21.12 27.80 14.79
CA ARG A 504 -19.97 28.73 14.73
C ARG A 504 -19.42 28.84 13.32
N LEU A 505 -19.23 27.69 12.64
CA LEU A 505 -18.80 27.66 11.24
C LEU A 505 -19.81 28.39 10.33
N ARG A 506 -21.12 28.20 10.55
CA ARG A 506 -22.15 28.93 9.79
C ARG A 506 -22.04 30.44 10.00
N LYS A 507 -21.81 30.90 11.23
CA LYS A 507 -21.64 32.33 11.54
C LYS A 507 -20.40 32.91 10.84
N ALA A 508 -19.27 32.23 10.91
CA ALA A 508 -18.03 32.65 10.26
C ALA A 508 -18.20 32.76 8.72
N ARG A 509 -18.88 31.77 8.11
CA ARG A 509 -19.20 31.81 6.69
C ARG A 509 -20.12 32.97 6.31
N ALA A 510 -21.17 33.22 7.10
CA ALA A 510 -22.10 34.32 6.84
C ALA A 510 -21.37 35.66 6.86
N ALA A 511 -20.54 35.90 7.88
CA ALA A 511 -19.74 37.12 7.98
C ALA A 511 -18.77 37.29 6.79
N LEU A 512 -18.11 36.20 6.35
CA LEU A 512 -17.19 36.28 5.22
C LEU A 512 -17.92 36.48 3.88
N ALA A 513 -19.13 35.92 3.73
CA ALA A 513 -19.97 36.06 2.54
C ALA A 513 -20.54 37.47 2.34
N GLU A 514 -20.52 38.32 3.37
CA GLU A 514 -20.90 39.74 3.29
C GLU A 514 -19.77 40.61 2.72
N THR A 515 -18.63 40.01 2.34
CA THR A 515 -17.46 40.70 1.77
C THR A 515 -17.20 40.27 0.33
N ASP A 516 -16.47 41.09 -0.43
CA ASP A 516 -16.03 40.76 -1.78
C ASP A 516 -14.78 39.85 -1.84
N LEU A 517 -14.28 39.41 -0.68
CA LEU A 517 -13.10 38.55 -0.57
C LEU A 517 -13.35 37.11 -1.05
N VAL A 518 -14.62 36.71 -1.06
CA VAL A 518 -15.07 35.36 -1.44
C VAL A 518 -16.34 35.43 -2.28
N LEU A 519 -16.61 34.34 -2.97
CA LEU A 519 -17.83 34.13 -3.73
C LEU A 519 -18.62 32.97 -3.15
N THR A 520 -19.94 33.12 -3.09
CA THR A 520 -20.85 32.03 -2.77
C THR A 520 -21.23 31.28 -4.05
N ALA A 521 -20.89 30.00 -4.12
CA ALA A 521 -21.21 29.17 -5.28
C ALA A 521 -21.46 27.71 -4.86
N LYS A 522 -22.00 26.90 -5.79
CA LYS A 522 -22.06 25.45 -5.63
C LYS A 522 -21.13 24.80 -6.65
N ARG A 523 -20.10 24.11 -6.16
CA ARG A 523 -19.16 23.33 -6.98
C ARG A 523 -19.24 21.86 -6.57
N ALA A 524 -19.48 20.99 -7.54
CA ALA A 524 -19.54 19.55 -7.30
C ALA A 524 -18.22 19.07 -6.68
N ARG A 525 -18.29 18.21 -5.65
CA ARG A 525 -17.16 17.65 -4.88
C ARG A 525 -16.35 18.63 -4.02
N ALA A 526 -16.59 19.94 -4.06
CA ALA A 526 -15.81 20.90 -3.29
C ALA A 526 -16.09 20.87 -1.78
N GLY A 527 -17.26 20.37 -1.38
CA GLY A 527 -17.62 20.19 0.04
C GLY A 527 -17.68 21.49 0.86
N ARG A 528 -17.81 22.65 0.20
CA ARG A 528 -17.93 23.99 0.80
C ARG A 528 -18.75 24.92 -0.10
N SER A 529 -19.20 26.04 0.45
CA SER A 529 -20.00 27.06 -0.27
C SER A 529 -19.26 28.35 -0.62
N LEU A 530 -18.11 28.61 0.01
CA LEU A 530 -17.30 29.82 -0.21
C LEU A 530 -16.03 29.49 -0.99
N PHE A 531 -15.70 30.34 -1.94
CA PHE A 531 -14.58 30.18 -2.87
C PHE A 531 -13.84 31.49 -3.07
N LEU A 532 -12.55 31.43 -3.37
CA LEU A 532 -11.82 32.63 -3.78
C LEU A 532 -12.30 33.09 -5.18
N PRO A 533 -12.33 34.40 -5.46
CA PRO A 533 -12.53 34.89 -6.82
C PRO A 533 -11.46 34.36 -7.79
N GLY A 534 -11.85 34.11 -9.04
CA GLY A 534 -10.92 33.73 -10.12
C GLY A 534 -11.16 32.40 -10.81
N GLY A 535 -10.12 31.97 -11.54
CA GLY A 535 -10.11 30.74 -12.34
C GLY A 535 -10.14 29.46 -11.51
N TRP A 536 -10.41 28.34 -12.18
CA TRP A 536 -10.84 27.14 -11.50
C TRP A 536 -10.39 25.84 -12.16
N LEU A 537 -9.84 24.92 -11.37
CA LEU A 537 -9.27 23.65 -11.83
C LEU A 537 -10.20 22.46 -11.49
N PRO A 538 -10.81 21.81 -12.50
CA PRO A 538 -11.69 20.64 -12.32
C PRO A 538 -10.93 19.34 -12.10
N LEU A 539 -10.17 19.31 -11.01
CA LEU A 539 -9.32 18.17 -10.65
C LEU A 539 -10.14 16.91 -10.38
N ALA A 540 -9.74 15.78 -10.95
CA ALA A 540 -10.37 14.48 -10.72
C ALA A 540 -10.07 13.94 -9.31
N SER A 541 -10.87 12.97 -8.86
CA SER A 541 -10.58 12.20 -7.64
C SER A 541 -9.16 11.61 -7.72
N PRO A 542 -8.37 11.61 -6.63
CA PRO A 542 -8.76 11.92 -5.24
C PRO A 542 -8.76 13.40 -4.88
N HIS A 543 -8.32 14.28 -5.78
CA HIS A 543 -8.22 15.69 -5.50
C HIS A 543 -9.58 16.37 -5.46
N VAL A 544 -9.71 17.32 -4.55
CA VAL A 544 -10.86 18.21 -4.59
C VAL A 544 -10.65 19.30 -5.63
N PRO A 545 -11.73 19.69 -6.31
CA PRO A 545 -11.95 21.05 -6.80
C PRO A 545 -11.04 22.17 -6.21
N LEU A 546 -10.16 22.81 -7.02
CA LEU A 546 -9.19 23.84 -6.56
C LEU A 546 -9.24 25.15 -7.39
N GLU A 547 -9.11 26.31 -6.73
CA GLU A 547 -8.90 27.60 -7.40
C GLU A 547 -7.51 27.68 -8.06
N SER A 548 -7.44 28.12 -9.32
CA SER A 548 -6.18 28.13 -10.12
C SER A 548 -5.09 28.99 -9.48
N TRP A 549 -5.47 30.09 -8.82
CA TRP A 549 -4.56 30.98 -8.08
C TRP A 549 -3.70 30.25 -7.03
N LYS A 550 -4.22 29.14 -6.47
CA LYS A 550 -3.53 28.33 -5.47
C LYS A 550 -2.56 27.32 -6.06
N ALA A 551 -2.76 26.88 -7.29
CA ALA A 551 -1.98 25.78 -7.87
C ALA A 551 -0.45 26.01 -7.82
N PRO A 552 0.08 27.22 -8.14
CA PRO A 552 1.52 27.47 -8.07
C PRO A 552 2.12 27.28 -6.67
N MET A 553 1.34 27.52 -5.60
CA MET A 553 1.78 27.31 -4.22
C MET A 553 2.07 25.83 -3.89
N PHE A 554 1.48 24.93 -4.67
CA PHE A 554 1.63 23.48 -4.55
C PHE A 554 2.52 22.88 -5.65
N GLY A 555 3.15 23.72 -6.49
CA GLY A 555 4.13 23.28 -7.50
C GLY A 555 3.53 22.76 -8.80
N PHE A 556 2.29 23.15 -9.15
CA PHE A 556 1.69 22.82 -10.45
C PHE A 556 0.86 24.01 -11.00
N THR A 557 0.47 23.97 -12.27
CA THR A 557 -0.40 24.97 -12.89
C THR A 557 -1.79 24.41 -13.15
N ASP A 558 -1.88 23.33 -13.94
CA ASP A 558 -3.15 22.80 -14.43
C ASP A 558 -3.49 21.44 -13.81
N HIS A 559 -2.49 20.56 -13.72
CA HIS A 559 -2.67 19.19 -13.26
C HIS A 559 -1.62 18.81 -12.21
N PRO A 560 -2.03 18.27 -11.06
CA PRO A 560 -1.09 17.77 -10.06
C PRO A 560 -0.46 16.46 -10.54
N THR A 561 0.82 16.26 -10.22
CA THR A 561 1.57 15.03 -10.50
C THR A 561 1.54 14.03 -9.33
N GLY A 562 0.90 14.39 -8.22
CA GLY A 562 0.83 13.57 -7.01
C GLY A 562 -0.12 14.18 -5.98
N VAL A 563 0.13 13.92 -4.69
CA VAL A 563 -0.66 14.51 -3.62
C VAL A 563 -0.52 16.03 -3.59
N ILE A 564 -1.64 16.74 -3.45
CA ILE A 564 -1.63 18.19 -3.26
C ILE A 564 -1.48 18.46 -1.77
N ALA A 565 -0.26 18.82 -1.36
CA ALA A 565 0.08 19.17 0.01
C ALA A 565 1.08 20.33 0.03
N PRO A 566 1.12 21.13 1.12
CA PRO A 566 2.04 22.26 1.26
C PRO A 566 3.50 21.90 0.94
N ARG A 567 4.17 22.77 0.18
CA ARG A 567 5.59 22.58 -0.14
C ARG A 567 6.54 22.97 0.99
N GLU A 568 5.99 23.51 2.07
CA GLU A 568 6.67 24.13 3.21
C GLU A 568 5.82 23.90 4.48
N PRO A 569 6.30 24.25 5.69
CA PRO A 569 5.46 24.23 6.89
C PRO A 569 4.15 25.00 6.71
N VAL A 570 3.02 24.48 7.20
CA VAL A 570 1.69 25.07 6.97
C VAL A 570 1.59 26.52 7.46
N ALA A 571 2.26 26.86 8.56
CA ALA A 571 2.34 28.25 9.04
C ALA A 571 3.02 29.19 8.02
N ALA A 572 4.09 28.74 7.37
CA ALA A 572 4.76 29.49 6.31
C ALA A 572 3.87 29.62 5.07
N LEU A 573 3.10 28.58 4.73
CA LEU A 573 2.12 28.65 3.65
C LEU A 573 1.05 29.72 3.91
N PHE A 574 0.49 29.80 5.13
CA PHE A 574 -0.46 30.86 5.49
C PHE A 574 0.16 32.25 5.33
N ALA A 575 1.37 32.45 5.86
CA ALA A 575 2.08 33.72 5.75
C ALA A 575 2.38 34.08 4.28
N ARG A 576 2.78 33.11 3.46
CA ARG A 576 3.04 33.30 2.03
C ARG A 576 1.75 33.66 1.27
N ALA A 577 0.66 32.96 1.55
CA ALA A 577 -0.63 33.24 0.92
C ALA A 577 -1.12 34.65 1.25
N TRP A 578 -1.03 35.06 2.52
CA TRP A 578 -1.38 36.43 2.94
C TRP A 578 -0.47 37.48 2.32
N ARG A 579 0.84 37.22 2.25
CA ARG A 579 1.81 38.11 1.62
C ARG A 579 1.50 38.35 0.14
N ARG A 580 1.13 37.30 -0.62
CA ARG A 580 0.72 37.47 -2.02
C ARG A 580 -0.44 38.45 -2.16
N VAL A 581 -1.44 38.38 -1.28
CA VAL A 581 -2.56 39.34 -1.25
C VAL A 581 -2.05 40.76 -0.98
N ARG A 582 -1.19 40.94 0.02
CA ARG A 582 -0.60 42.24 0.36
C ARG A 582 0.29 42.83 -0.75
N ASP A 583 0.95 41.96 -1.50
CA ASP A 583 1.82 42.35 -2.63
C ASP A 583 1.04 42.63 -3.92
N GLY A 584 -0.31 42.61 -3.86
CA GLY A 584 -1.20 42.91 -4.99
C GLY A 584 -1.54 41.71 -5.88
N ASP A 585 -1.04 40.51 -5.56
CA ASP A 585 -1.41 39.25 -6.19
C ASP A 585 -2.56 38.59 -5.41
N ALA A 586 -3.67 39.33 -5.26
CA ALA A 586 -4.88 38.83 -4.64
C ALA A 586 -5.70 37.95 -5.62
N PRO A 587 -6.46 36.95 -5.13
CA PRO A 587 -7.38 36.20 -5.97
C PRO A 587 -8.40 37.12 -6.64
N ALA A 588 -8.39 37.13 -7.97
CA ALA A 588 -9.27 37.96 -8.79
C ALA A 588 -9.67 37.20 -10.07
N TYR A 589 -10.74 37.65 -10.72
CA TYR A 589 -11.04 37.21 -12.07
C TYR A 589 -9.96 37.71 -13.03
N GLU A 590 -9.46 36.84 -13.90
CA GLU A 590 -8.57 37.26 -14.98
C GLU A 590 -9.32 38.28 -15.85
N GLU A 591 -8.81 39.52 -15.93
CA GLU A 591 -9.26 40.46 -16.93
C GLU A 591 -8.91 39.88 -18.31
N LEU A 592 -9.92 39.40 -19.03
CA LEU A 592 -9.81 39.14 -20.45
C LEU A 592 -9.44 40.45 -21.14
N ARG A 593 -8.14 40.69 -21.33
CA ARG A 593 -7.67 41.68 -22.31
C ARG A 593 -8.03 41.14 -23.69
N THR A 594 -9.28 41.35 -24.10
CA THR A 594 -9.65 41.30 -25.52
C THR A 594 -8.87 42.41 -26.20
N GLY A 595 -7.67 42.08 -26.67
CA GLY A 595 -6.88 42.94 -27.53
C GLY A 595 -7.68 43.22 -28.78
N GLY A 596 -8.35 44.37 -28.79
CA GLY A 596 -8.92 44.93 -30.00
C GLY A 596 -7.80 45.16 -31.00
N ARG A 597 -7.82 44.43 -32.10
CA ARG A 597 -7.26 44.88 -33.37
C ARG A 597 -8.39 44.88 -34.40
N ARG A 598 -8.82 46.09 -34.75
CA ARG A 598 -9.33 46.39 -36.09
C ARG A 598 -8.16 46.44 -37.05
#